data_AF-A0A517Y924-F1
#
_entry.id   AF-A0A517Y924-F1
#
_cell.length_a   1.000
_cell.length_b   1.000
_cell.length_c   1.000
_cell.angle_alpha   90.00
_cell.angle_beta   90.00
_cell.angle_gamma   90.00
#
_symmetry.space_group_name_H-M   'P 1'
#
loop_
_entity.id
_entity.type
_entity.pdbx_description
1 polymer ?
#
loop_
_entity_poly.entity_id
_entity_poly.type
_entity_poly.pdbx_seq_one_letter_code
_entity_poly.pdbx_strand_id
1 'polypeptide(L)' 'MINSLYRTRTAAADEKELERYEPIYGLPKNSLDEWLACNPLLKQEYQARLRAFQSRYQR' A
#
# COMPACT_ATOMS: atom_id res chain seq x y z
N MET A 1 13.66 32.61 -22.16
CA MET A 1 12.76 31.44 -22.30
C MET A 1 13.38 30.31 -21.49
N ILE A 2 12.90 30.08 -20.26
CA ILE A 2 13.42 29.03 -19.38
C ILE A 2 12.46 27.85 -19.44
N ASN A 3 13.03 26.68 -19.71
CA ASN A 3 12.36 25.43 -20.04
C ASN A 3 11.27 25.01 -19.04
N SER A 4 10.03 25.03 -19.50
CA SER A 4 8.88 24.35 -18.90
C SER A 4 9.01 22.85 -19.17
N LEU A 5 9.77 22.12 -18.35
CA LEU A 5 10.05 20.69 -18.56
C LEU A 5 10.07 19.83 -17.28
N TYR A 6 9.48 20.32 -16.19
CA TYR A 6 9.32 19.54 -14.95
C TYR A 6 7.86 19.32 -14.54
N ARG A 7 6.88 19.49 -15.45
CA ARG A 7 5.46 19.44 -15.07
C ARG A 7 4.75 18.10 -15.26
N THR A 8 5.37 17.08 -15.85
CA THR A 8 4.60 15.87 -16.24
C THR A 8 5.47 14.61 -16.34
N ARG A 9 6.19 14.23 -15.27
CA ARG A 9 6.88 12.91 -15.28
C ARG A 9 7.01 12.22 -13.91
N THR A 10 6.12 12.51 -12.98
CA THR A 10 6.15 11.95 -11.60
C THR A 10 4.79 11.53 -11.08
N ALA A 11 3.82 11.24 -11.96
CA ALA A 11 2.56 10.62 -11.53
C ALA A 11 2.60 9.09 -11.73
N ALA A 12 2.99 8.64 -12.93
CA ALA A 12 2.93 7.22 -13.30
C ALA A 12 4.01 6.32 -12.64
N ALA A 13 5.12 6.90 -12.17
CA ALA A 13 6.13 6.15 -11.40
C ALA A 13 5.68 5.94 -9.95
N ASP A 14 4.96 6.90 -9.40
CA ASP A 14 4.45 6.93 -8.02
C ASP A 14 3.27 5.95 -7.85
N GLU A 15 2.39 5.85 -8.84
CA GLU A 15 1.28 4.89 -8.84
C GLU A 15 1.75 3.43 -8.78
N LYS A 16 2.83 3.08 -9.50
CA LYS A 16 3.44 1.73 -9.45
C LYS A 16 4.17 1.44 -8.15
N GLU A 17 4.64 2.47 -7.44
CA GLU A 17 5.17 2.31 -6.09
C GLU A 17 4.05 2.14 -5.07
N LEU A 18 2.94 2.87 -5.22
CA LEU A 18 1.76 2.77 -4.36
C LEU A 18 1.17 1.35 -4.32
N GLU A 19 1.19 0.62 -5.44
CA GLU A 19 0.72 -0.78 -5.51
C GLU A 19 1.54 -1.77 -4.64
N ARG A 20 2.73 -1.36 -4.20
CA ARG A 20 3.59 -2.14 -3.31
C ARG A 20 3.22 -1.98 -1.85
N TYR A 21 2.34 -1.04 -1.50
CA TYR A 21 1.94 -0.80 -0.13
C TYR A 21 0.61 -1.49 0.20
N GLU A 22 0.46 -1.98 1.44
CA GLU A 22 -0.84 -2.42 1.92
C GLU A 22 -1.77 -1.26 2.27
N PRO A 23 -3.08 -1.39 1.96
CA PRO A 23 -4.05 -0.32 2.15
C PRO A 23 -4.40 -0.03 3.62
N ILE A 24 -4.05 -0.91 4.57
CA ILE A 24 -4.44 -0.76 5.99
C ILE A 24 -3.41 0.02 6.79
N TYR A 25 -2.15 -0.37 6.65
CA TYR A 25 -1.06 0.19 7.44
C TYR A 25 -0.14 1.10 6.62
N GLY A 26 -0.31 1.14 5.28
CA GLY A 26 0.58 1.90 4.41
C GLY A 26 2.03 1.41 4.48
N LEU A 27 2.23 0.15 4.85
CA LEU A 27 3.54 -0.49 4.86
C LEU A 27 3.81 -1.11 3.48
N PRO A 28 5.07 -1.29 3.09
CA PRO A 28 5.40 -2.11 1.93
C PRO A 28 5.06 -3.58 2.21
N LYS A 29 4.42 -4.27 1.25
CA LYS A 29 3.94 -5.65 1.38
C LYS A 29 4.98 -6.60 1.95
N ASN A 30 6.23 -6.44 1.51
CA ASN A 30 7.35 -7.26 1.99
C ASN A 30 7.60 -7.06 3.49
N SER A 31 7.61 -5.81 3.95
CA SER A 31 7.85 -5.47 5.35
C SER A 31 6.69 -5.88 6.26
N LEU A 32 5.45 -5.79 5.78
CA LEU A 32 4.32 -6.31 6.53
C LEU A 32 4.39 -7.84 6.63
N ASP A 33 4.70 -8.54 5.54
CA ASP A 33 4.75 -10.00 5.55
C ASP A 33 5.81 -10.51 6.54
N GLU A 34 7.01 -9.89 6.56
CA GLU A 34 8.04 -10.16 7.57
C GLU A 34 7.57 -9.87 9.00
N TRP A 35 6.91 -8.73 9.22
CA TRP A 35 6.40 -8.37 10.54
C TRP A 35 5.30 -9.32 11.03
N LEU A 36 4.41 -9.75 10.15
CA LEU A 36 3.35 -10.72 10.43
C LEU A 36 3.89 -12.15 10.60
N ALA A 37 4.99 -12.50 9.94
CA ALA A 37 5.70 -13.76 10.15
C ALA A 37 6.25 -13.86 11.58
N CYS A 38 6.78 -12.75 12.11
CA CYS A 38 7.25 -12.66 13.49
C CYS A 38 6.12 -12.56 14.53
N ASN A 39 4.92 -12.12 14.13
CA ASN A 39 3.80 -11.84 15.04
C ASN A 39 2.48 -12.50 14.57
N PRO A 40 2.32 -13.82 14.77
CA PRO A 40 1.17 -14.57 14.23
C PRO A 40 -0.18 -14.12 14.81
N LEU A 41 -0.22 -13.59 16.03
CA LEU A 41 -1.44 -13.01 16.62
C LEU A 41 -1.93 -11.77 15.85
N LEU A 42 -1.00 -10.91 15.43
CA LEU A 42 -1.34 -9.69 14.69
C LEU A 42 -1.77 -10.00 13.25
N LYS A 43 -1.37 -11.15 12.71
CA LYS A 43 -1.78 -11.61 11.38
C LYS A 43 -3.29 -11.81 11.30
N GLN A 44 -3.90 -12.36 12.35
CA GLN A 44 -5.35 -12.57 12.39
C GLN A 44 -6.12 -11.25 12.41
N GLU A 45 -5.69 -10.29 13.24
CA GLU A 45 -6.25 -8.95 13.31
C GLU A 45 -6.12 -8.19 11.98
N TYR A 46 -4.94 -8.28 11.34
CA TYR A 46 -4.70 -7.69 10.03
C TYR A 46 -5.65 -8.26 8.97
N GLN A 47 -5.81 -9.59 8.92
CA GLN A 47 -6.72 -10.24 7.97
C GLN A 47 -8.18 -9.82 8.20
N ALA A 48 -8.61 -9.69 9.45
CA ALA A 48 -9.96 -9.22 9.78
C ALA A 48 -10.18 -7.79 9.28
N ARG A 49 -9.22 -6.89 9.51
CA ARG A 49 -9.26 -5.52 8.99
C ARG A 49 -9.23 -5.48 7.46
N LEU A 50 -8.47 -6.38 6.81
CA LEU A 50 -8.39 -6.45 5.35
C LEU A 50 -9.72 -6.85 4.73
N ARG A 51 -10.41 -7.84 5.30
CA ARG A 51 -11.75 -8.24 4.85
C ARG A 51 -12.76 -7.11 5.05
N ALA A 52 -12.71 -6.41 6.18
CA ALA A 52 -13.59 -5.27 6.45
C ALA A 52 -13.34 -4.11 5.45
N PHE A 53 -12.07 -3.84 5.12
CA PHE A 53 -11.70 -2.86 4.11
C PHE A 53 -12.23 -3.26 2.72
N GLN A 54 -11.99 -4.50 2.29
CA GLN A 54 -12.47 -5.00 0.99
C GLN A 54 -14.00 -4.96 0.89
N SER A 55 -14.72 -5.34 1.94
CA SER A 55 -16.19 -5.26 2.01
C SER A 55 -16.73 -3.83 1.85
N ARG A 56 -15.97 -2.83 2.32
CA ARG A 56 -16.37 -1.42 2.31
C ARG A 56 -16.06 -0.70 0.99
N TYR A 57 -15.04 -1.14 0.25
CA TYR A 57 -14.56 -0.48 -0.97
C TYR A 57 -14.78 -1.28 -2.28
N GLN A 58 -15.31 -2.51 -2.21
CA GLN A 58 -15.72 -3.30 -3.40
C GLN A 58 -17.22 -3.20 -3.73
N ARG A 59 -17.93 -2.15 -3.29
CA ARG A 59 -19.37 -1.97 -3.54
C ARG A 59 -19.65 -0.78 -4.45
#